data_AF-A0A7S3VF83-F1
#
_entry.id   AF-A0A7S3VF83-F1
#
_cell.length_a   1.000
_cell.length_b   1.000
_cell.length_c   1.000
_cell.angle_alpha   90.00
_cell.angle_beta   90.00
_cell.angle_gamma   90.00
#
_symmetry.space_group_name_H-M   'P 1'
#
loop_
_entity.id
_entity.type
_entity.pdbx_description
1 polymer ?
#
loop_
_entity_poly.entity_id
_entity_poly.type
_entity_poly.pdbx_seq_one_letter_code
_entity_poly.pdbx_strand_id
1 'polypeptide(L)'
;MYGKVCQIWNRLSQRANRDFIVLFGDDILLLDNGWKRNIEECFTAIQSNNPDLPFGAACVAFNDISFRGFPTFPVIHRFHMKVFGRLLPKQFVNQGGDPFLFELYSRFNASKFASVKLKNTLGGDSSARYSKHEIN
;
A
#
# COMPACT_ATOMS: atom_id res chain seq x y z
N MET A 1 18.98 2.31 16.31
CA MET A 1 18.24 3.37 15.59
C MET A 1 17.25 2.68 14.66
N TYR A 2 15.95 2.86 14.86
CA TYR A 2 14.96 2.29 13.95
C TYR A 2 14.80 3.21 12.74
N GLY A 3 14.71 2.63 11.54
CA GLY A 3 14.38 3.40 10.33
C GLY A 3 13.05 4.12 10.49
N LYS A 4 12.83 5.21 9.73
CA LYS A 4 11.56 5.94 9.68
C LYS A 4 10.81 5.56 8.40
N VAL A 5 10.22 4.36 8.36
CA VAL A 5 9.79 3.73 7.10
C VAL A 5 8.80 4.57 6.30
N CYS A 6 7.82 5.20 6.93
CA CYS A 6 6.86 6.05 6.24
C CYS A 6 7.52 7.31 5.64
N GLN A 7 8.55 7.84 6.31
CA GLN A 7 9.32 8.97 5.79
C GLN A 7 10.20 8.54 4.60
N ILE A 8 10.76 7.33 4.65
CA ILE A 8 11.52 6.74 3.54
C ILE A 8 10.58 6.55 2.34
N TRP A 9 9.42 5.92 2.52
CA TRP A 9 8.43 5.74 1.45
C TRP A 9 7.95 7.07 0.87
N ASN A 10 7.72 8.11 1.70
CA ASN A 10 7.42 9.46 1.21
C ASN A 10 8.53 10.02 0.30
N ARG A 11 9.80 9.85 0.66
CA ARG A 11 10.94 10.33 -0.14
C ARG A 11 11.15 9.52 -1.42
N LEU A 12 10.88 8.21 -1.39
CA LEU A 12 11.04 7.32 -2.54
C LEU A 12 9.89 7.50 -3.54
N SER A 13 8.65 7.63 -3.06
CA SER A 13 7.48 7.86 -3.92
C SER A 13 7.58 9.17 -4.72
N GLN A 14 8.17 10.22 -4.15
CA GLN A 14 8.47 11.46 -4.88
C GLN A 14 9.48 11.29 -6.03
N ARG A 15 10.32 10.25 -5.97
CA ARG A 15 11.32 9.93 -6.99
C ARG A 15 10.87 8.82 -7.94
N ALA A 16 9.75 8.17 -7.66
CA ALA A 16 9.22 7.11 -8.50
C ALA A 16 8.77 7.69 -9.85
N ASN A 17 9.19 7.05 -10.94
CA ASN A 17 8.90 7.51 -12.31
C ASN A 17 7.96 6.55 -13.07
N ARG A 18 7.37 5.57 -12.38
CA ARG A 18 6.42 4.60 -12.92
C ARG A 18 5.00 4.89 -12.42
N ASP A 19 4.01 4.32 -13.12
CA ASP A 19 2.59 4.44 -12.78
C ASP A 19 2.27 3.87 -11.42
N PHE A 20 2.77 2.68 -11.10
CA PHE A 20 2.46 1.99 -9.86
C PHE A 20 3.60 2.12 -8.87
N ILE A 21 3.25 2.52 -7.65
CA ILE A 21 4.15 2.63 -6.50
C ILE A 21 3.72 1.53 -5.54
N VAL A 22 4.60 0.57 -5.30
CA VAL A 22 4.36 -0.60 -4.44
C VAL A 22 5.13 -0.39 -3.13
N LEU A 23 4.45 -0.50 -2.00
CA LEU A 23 5.07 -0.37 -0.68
C LEU A 23 5.47 -1.76 -0.19
N PHE A 24 6.66 -2.22 -0.56
CA PHE A 24 7.21 -3.46 -0.01
C PHE A 24 8.09 -3.22 1.21
N GLY A 25 7.98 -4.14 2.16
CA GLY A 25 9.01 -4.37 3.16
C GLY A 25 10.19 -5.14 2.57
N ASP A 26 11.31 -5.16 3.29
CA ASP A 26 12.50 -5.94 2.96
C ASP A 26 12.35 -7.44 3.30
N ASP A 27 11.24 -7.80 3.94
CA ASP A 27 10.96 -9.10 4.53
C ASP A 27 9.80 -9.85 3.85
N ILE A 28 9.56 -9.60 2.56
CA ILE A 28 8.45 -10.20 1.81
C ILE A 28 8.90 -11.30 0.83
N LEU A 29 8.08 -12.35 0.74
CA LEU A 29 8.14 -13.36 -0.31
C LEU A 29 6.86 -13.29 -1.15
N LEU A 30 7.00 -13.05 -2.45
CA LEU A 30 5.90 -13.16 -3.41
C LEU A 30 5.69 -14.64 -3.74
N LEU A 31 4.47 -15.13 -3.52
CA LEU A 31 4.16 -16.56 -3.66
C LEU A 31 3.59 -16.89 -5.04
N ASP A 32 2.94 -15.91 -5.67
CA ASP A 32 2.27 -16.08 -6.95
C ASP A 32 2.98 -15.29 -8.06
N ASN A 33 3.10 -15.93 -9.22
CA ASN A 33 3.52 -15.26 -10.46
C ASN A 33 2.42 -14.33 -10.98
N GLY A 34 2.77 -13.42 -11.90
CA GLY A 34 1.79 -12.56 -12.57
C GLY A 34 1.16 -11.48 -11.68
N TRP A 35 1.70 -11.25 -10.47
CA TRP A 35 1.17 -10.25 -9.54
C TRP A 35 0.99 -8.86 -10.16
N LYS A 36 1.92 -8.41 -11.02
CA LYS A 36 1.82 -7.10 -11.70
C LYS A 36 0.53 -6.98 -12.51
N ARG A 37 0.25 -8.00 -13.32
CA ARG A 37 -0.96 -8.07 -14.13
C ARG A 37 -2.21 -8.08 -13.25
N ASN A 38 -2.19 -8.84 -12.15
CA ASN A 38 -3.32 -8.89 -11.23
C ASN A 38 -3.61 -7.54 -10.57
N ILE A 39 -2.55 -6.78 -10.22
CA ILE A 39 -2.69 -5.42 -9.72
C ILE A 39 -3.33 -4.52 -10.79
N GLU A 40 -2.84 -4.53 -12.02
CA GLU A 40 -3.42 -3.75 -13.13
C GLU A 40 -4.89 -4.11 -13.40
N GLU A 41 -5.24 -5.40 -13.35
CA GLU A 41 -6.61 -5.88 -13.46
C GLU A 41 -7.48 -5.38 -12.30
N CYS A 42 -6.93 -5.31 -11.08
CA CYS A 42 -7.66 -4.74 -9.93
C CYS A 42 -7.92 -3.24 -10.12
N PHE A 43 -6.93 -2.46 -10.57
CA PHE A 43 -7.11 -1.04 -10.87
C PHE A 43 -8.13 -0.83 -11.99
N THR A 44 -8.08 -1.65 -13.04
CA THR A 44 -9.04 -1.62 -14.14
C THR A 44 -10.45 -1.94 -13.65
N ALA A 45 -10.62 -2.97 -12.82
CA ALA A 45 -11.91 -3.32 -12.24
C ALA A 45 -12.47 -2.22 -11.34
N ILE A 46 -11.61 -1.58 -10.54
CA ILE A 46 -12.00 -0.43 -9.71
C ILE A 46 -12.48 0.73 -10.60
N GLN A 47 -11.75 1.06 -11.67
CA GLN A 47 -12.15 2.11 -12.62
C GLN A 47 -13.49 1.80 -13.29
N SER A 48 -13.69 0.56 -13.76
CA SER A 48 -14.94 0.15 -14.41
C SER A 48 -16.15 0.28 -13.48
N ASN A 49 -15.96 0.04 -12.18
CA ASN A 49 -17.01 0.18 -11.17
C ASN A 49 -17.20 1.62 -10.67
N ASN A 50 -16.27 2.53 -11.00
CA ASN A 50 -16.26 3.91 -10.54
C ASN A 50 -15.91 4.86 -11.71
N PRO A 51 -16.79 5.01 -12.72
CA PRO A 51 -16.48 5.75 -13.94
C PRO A 51 -16.16 7.24 -13.71
N ASP A 52 -16.64 7.82 -12.61
CA ASP A 52 -16.40 9.22 -12.25
C ASP A 52 -15.03 9.46 -11.57
N LEU A 53 -14.35 8.39 -11.14
CA LEU A 53 -13.01 8.50 -10.57
C LEU A 53 -11.94 8.43 -11.68
N PRO A 54 -10.87 9.23 -11.61
CA PRO A 54 -9.75 9.11 -12.54
C PRO A 54 -9.02 7.76 -12.42
N PHE A 55 -8.43 7.28 -13.52
CA PHE A 55 -7.62 6.08 -13.48
C PHE A 55 -6.45 6.24 -12.50
N GLY A 56 -6.37 5.31 -11.54
CA GLY A 56 -5.39 5.36 -10.48
C GLY A 56 -5.82 6.09 -9.21
N ALA A 57 -7.02 6.65 -9.15
CA ALA A 57 -7.66 7.06 -7.89
C ALA A 57 -8.10 5.83 -7.08
N ALA A 58 -7.15 4.94 -6.78
CA ALA A 58 -7.40 3.63 -6.18
C ALA A 58 -6.19 3.13 -5.37
N CYS A 59 -6.47 2.16 -4.50
CA CYS A 59 -5.46 1.43 -3.74
C CYS A 59 -5.72 -0.07 -3.80
N VAL A 60 -4.69 -0.86 -4.09
CA VAL A 60 -4.79 -2.33 -4.07
C VAL A 60 -3.81 -2.89 -3.05
N ALA A 61 -4.31 -3.57 -2.01
CA ALA A 61 -3.46 -4.26 -1.03
C ALA A 61 -3.17 -5.69 -1.49
N PHE A 62 -1.99 -6.20 -1.15
CA PHE A 62 -1.70 -7.63 -1.37
C PHE A 62 -2.44 -8.49 -0.36
N ASN A 63 -2.70 -9.75 -0.74
CA ASN A 63 -3.22 -10.74 0.19
C ASN A 63 -2.05 -11.37 0.97
N ASP A 64 -1.71 -10.80 2.12
CA ASP A 64 -0.67 -11.33 3.00
C ASP A 64 -1.18 -12.52 3.81
N ILE A 65 -0.62 -13.70 3.53
CA ILE A 65 -1.03 -14.92 4.22
C ILE A 65 -0.62 -14.92 5.70
N SER A 66 0.35 -14.08 6.09
CA SER A 66 0.78 -13.89 7.48
C SER A 66 -0.19 -13.00 8.26
N PHE A 67 -1.02 -12.19 7.58
CA PHE A 67 -1.94 -11.21 8.17
C PHE A 67 -3.28 -11.17 7.42
N ARG A 68 -4.01 -12.28 7.44
CA ARG A 68 -5.24 -12.42 6.65
C ARG A 68 -6.28 -11.36 7.01
N GLY A 69 -6.79 -10.68 5.98
CA GLY A 69 -7.81 -9.64 6.12
C GLY A 69 -7.28 -8.27 6.54
N PHE A 70 -5.98 -8.14 6.85
CA PHE A 70 -5.37 -6.86 7.12
C PHE A 70 -4.74 -6.29 5.83
N PRO A 71 -5.01 -5.02 5.46
CA PRO A 71 -4.45 -4.43 4.26
C PRO A 71 -2.97 -4.11 4.44
N THR A 72 -2.10 -4.99 3.98
CA THR A 72 -0.66 -4.80 3.98
C THR A 72 -0.12 -4.56 2.56
N PHE A 73 1.03 -3.88 2.50
CA PHE A 73 1.80 -3.66 1.28
C PHE A 73 0.99 -3.06 0.13
N PRO A 74 0.33 -1.89 0.33
CA PRO A 74 -0.54 -1.32 -0.69
C PRO A 74 0.23 -0.93 -1.95
N VAL A 75 -0.48 -1.00 -3.07
CA VAL A 75 -0.11 -0.44 -4.36
C VAL A 75 -0.99 0.75 -4.64
N ILE A 76 -0.36 1.88 -4.93
CA ILE A 76 -1.03 3.13 -5.31
C ILE A 76 -0.52 3.59 -6.68
N HIS A 77 -1.35 4.34 -7.40
CA HIS A 77 -0.96 4.91 -8.68
C HIS A 77 -0.28 6.28 -8.49
N ARG A 78 0.53 6.70 -9.46
CA ARG A 78 1.18 8.03 -9.51
C ARG A 78 0.17 9.18 -9.43
N PHE A 79 -1.10 8.91 -9.76
CA PHE A 79 -2.21 9.83 -9.54
C PHE A 79 -2.26 10.33 -8.10
N HIS A 80 -2.08 9.46 -7.10
CA HIS A 80 -2.05 9.83 -5.69
C HIS A 80 -1.00 10.93 -5.44
N MET A 81 0.21 10.72 -5.95
CA MET A 81 1.31 11.69 -5.79
C MET A 81 1.03 13.01 -6.50
N LYS A 82 0.35 12.99 -7.65
CA LYS A 82 -0.06 14.21 -8.37
C LYS A 82 -1.10 15.02 -7.58
N VAL A 83 -2.05 14.36 -6.91
CA VAL A 83 -3.13 15.01 -6.17
C VAL A 83 -2.68 15.47 -4.78
N PHE A 84 -2.01 14.61 -4.02
CA PHE A 84 -1.68 14.89 -2.62
C PHE A 84 -0.26 15.43 -2.40
N GLY A 85 0.62 15.33 -3.41
CA GLY A 85 2.03 15.78 -3.33
C GLY A 85 2.92 14.95 -2.40
N ARG A 86 2.36 13.96 -1.69
CA ARG A 86 3.04 13.03 -0.79
C ARG A 86 2.23 11.74 -0.70
N LEU A 87 2.89 10.66 -0.27
CA LEU A 87 2.28 9.34 -0.13
C LEU A 87 1.53 9.19 1.20
N LEU A 88 2.13 9.67 2.28
CA LEU A 88 1.57 9.57 3.63
C LEU A 88 1.68 10.94 4.34
N PRO A 89 0.73 11.28 5.22
CA PRO A 89 0.89 12.42 6.12
C PRO A 89 2.19 12.34 6.94
N LYS A 90 2.77 13.49 7.28
CA LYS A 90 4.09 13.57 7.95
C LYS A 90 4.11 12.97 9.36
N GLN A 91 2.92 12.80 9.94
CA GLN A 91 2.70 12.23 11.26
C GLN A 91 2.99 10.72 11.28
N PHE A 92 2.85 10.03 10.14
CA PHE A 92 3.20 8.63 10.04
C PHE A 92 4.72 8.47 10.06
N VAL A 93 5.22 7.70 11.04
CA VAL A 93 6.65 7.44 11.22
C VAL A 93 7.00 6.01 10.78
N ASN A 94 6.44 5.01 11.47
CA ASN A 94 6.80 3.60 11.29
C ASN A 94 5.63 2.63 11.10
N GLN A 95 4.41 3.08 11.31
CA GLN A 95 3.22 2.23 11.35
C GLN A 95 2.02 2.99 10.82
N GLY A 96 0.98 2.27 10.42
CA GLY A 96 -0.32 2.85 10.04
C GLY A 96 -0.41 3.33 8.60
N GLY A 97 0.69 3.40 7.85
CA GLY A 97 0.68 3.84 6.45
C GLY A 97 -0.18 2.95 5.55
N ASP A 98 0.00 1.64 5.66
CA ASP A 98 -0.74 0.64 4.86
C ASP A 98 -2.26 0.72 5.08
N PRO A 99 -2.78 0.58 6.32
CA PRO A 99 -4.21 0.67 6.56
C PRO A 99 -4.76 2.06 6.28
N PHE A 100 -3.98 3.14 6.49
CA PHE A 100 -4.42 4.49 6.13
C PHE A 100 -4.67 4.63 4.63
N LEU A 101 -3.75 4.18 3.77
CA LEU A 101 -3.92 4.27 2.33
C LEU A 101 -5.13 3.45 1.87
N PHE A 102 -5.26 2.22 2.37
CA PHE A 102 -6.38 1.36 2.01
C PHE A 102 -7.72 1.99 2.43
N GLU A 103 -7.81 2.48 3.66
CA GLU A 103 -9.02 3.12 4.20
C GLU A 103 -9.34 4.47 3.53
N LEU A 104 -8.34 5.24 3.12
CA LEU A 104 -8.58 6.48 2.38
C LEU A 104 -9.36 6.20 1.08
N TYR A 105 -8.97 5.16 0.34
CA TYR A 105 -9.61 4.80 -0.92
C TYR A 105 -10.86 3.93 -0.75
N SER A 106 -11.00 3.20 0.36
CA SER A 106 -12.22 2.40 0.66
C SER A 106 -13.46 3.30 0.74
N ARG A 107 -13.31 4.51 1.26
CA ARG A 107 -14.38 5.53 1.37
C ARG A 107 -14.94 5.99 0.02
N PHE A 108 -14.21 5.73 -1.06
CA PHE A 108 -14.63 6.01 -2.44
C PHE A 108 -14.96 4.73 -3.21
N ASN A 109 -15.14 3.58 -2.53
CA ASN A 109 -15.26 2.27 -3.16
C ASN A 109 -14.10 1.94 -4.13
N ALA A 110 -12.92 2.49 -3.85
CA ALA A 110 -11.75 2.44 -4.71
C ALA A 110 -10.57 1.67 -4.09
N SER A 111 -10.86 0.79 -3.14
CA SER A 111 -9.87 -0.11 -2.54
C SER A 111 -10.19 -1.57 -2.84
N LYS A 112 -9.18 -2.41 -3.06
CA LYS A 112 -9.36 -3.86 -3.28
C LYS A 112 -8.18 -4.69 -2.77
N PHE A 113 -8.44 -5.92 -2.35
CA PHE A 113 -7.37 -6.91 -2.17
C PHE A 113 -7.04 -7.60 -3.49
N ALA A 114 -5.76 -7.67 -3.82
CA ALA A 114 -5.26 -8.47 -4.93
C ALA A 114 -5.53 -9.96 -4.64
N SER A 115 -5.75 -10.77 -5.69
CA SER A 115 -5.91 -12.22 -5.50
C SER A 115 -4.58 -12.94 -5.30
N VAL A 116 -3.47 -12.29 -5.68
CA VAL A 116 -2.11 -12.80 -5.50
C VAL A 116 -1.65 -12.69 -4.05
N LYS A 117 -0.93 -13.71 -3.62
CA LYS A 117 -0.47 -13.89 -2.26
C LYS A 117 0.98 -13.45 -2.11
N LEU A 118 1.25 -12.88 -0.96
CA LEU A 118 2.60 -12.74 -0.43
C LEU A 118 2.64 -13.29 0.99
N LYS A 119 3.86 -13.51 1.48
CA LYS A 119 4.12 -13.84 2.88
C LYS A 119 5.08 -12.82 3.46
N ASN A 120 4.68 -12.15 4.53
CA ASN A 120 5.64 -11.46 5.38
C ASN A 120 6.41 -12.49 6.23
N THR A 121 7.74 -12.51 6.12
CA THR A 121 8.63 -13.50 6.75
C THR A 121 9.06 -13.14 8.17
N LEU A 122 9.03 -11.86 8.54
CA LEU A 122 9.45 -11.40 9.88
C LEU A 122 8.32 -10.72 10.64
N GLY A 123 7.34 -10.17 9.93
CA GLY A 123 6.29 -9.34 10.52
C GLY A 123 5.26 -10.08 11.35
N GLY A 124 5.18 -11.42 11.31
CA GLY A 124 4.15 -12.21 11.99
C GLY A 124 4.46 -12.51 13.46
N ASP A 125 3.52 -12.15 14.35
CA ASP A 125 3.35 -12.66 15.73
C ASP A 125 4.42 -12.37 16.79
N SER A 126 5.42 -11.54 16.48
CA SER A 126 6.38 -11.04 17.49
C SER A 126 6.12 -9.58 17.85
N SER A 127 6.50 -9.20 19.08
CA SER A 127 6.40 -7.81 19.56
C SER A 127 6.95 -6.83 18.53
N ALA A 128 6.23 -5.73 18.26
CA ALA A 128 6.62 -4.73 17.28
C ALA A 128 8.11 -4.36 17.44
N ARG A 129 8.89 -4.50 16.36
CA ARG A 129 10.34 -4.26 16.39
C ARG A 129 10.71 -2.81 16.68
N TYR A 130 9.75 -1.89 16.64
CA TYR A 130 9.95 -0.45 16.81
C TYR A 130 8.98 0.11 17.85
N SER A 131 9.35 1.23 18.47
CA SER A 131 8.45 1.97 19.36
C SER A 131 7.21 2.43 18.60
N LYS A 132 6.02 2.07 19.11
CA LYS A 132 4.76 2.57 18.59
C LYS A 132 4.66 4.07 18.88
N HIS A 133 4.21 4.84 17.90
CA HIS A 133 3.93 6.26 18.05
C HIS A 133 2.42 6.45 17.90
N GLU A 134 1.80 7.11 18.89
CA GLU A 134 0.44 7.60 18.75
C GLU A 134 0.44 8.84 17.87
N ILE A 135 -0.47 8.87 16.90
CA ILE A 135 -0.68 10.02 16.04
C ILE A 135 -1.89 10.74 16.62
N ASN A 136 -1.65 11.88 17.25
CA ASN A 136 -2.69 12.83 17.67
C ASN A 136 -3.19 13.65 16.47
#